data_AF-A0A2V9UWP2-F1
#
_entry.id   AF-A0A2V9UWP2-F1
#
_cell.length_a   1.000
_cell.length_b   1.000
_cell.length_c   1.000
_cell.angle_alpha   90.00
_cell.angle_beta   90.00
_cell.angle_gamma   90.00
#
_symmetry.space_group_name_H-M   'P 1'
#
loop_
_entity.id
_entity.type
_entity.pdbx_description
1 polymer ?
#
loop_
_entity_poly.entity_id
_entity_poly.type
_entity_poly.pdbx_seq_one_letter_code
_entity_poly.pdbx_strand_id
1 'polypeptide(L)'
;MTAKEIILWTGAYLVVLVAVIYFTRATARRVEGAIVGGAAGGLLGMGAIALSEALRWWHIPFAPTRTFLPLFYVGLAISLTPIYLVTWRLARRFGWRGLAVFIGIVTVIGPPRDYLYATTFPKWMVFAPG
;
A
#
# COMPACT_ATOMS: atom_id res chain seq x y z
N MET A 1 -13.88 -1.11 -8.08
CA MET A 1 -12.61 -0.82 -8.82
C MET A 1 -12.46 -1.79 -10.00
N THR A 2 -11.93 -1.36 -11.13
CA THR A 2 -11.75 -2.17 -12.36
C THR A 2 -10.30 -2.67 -12.50
N ALA A 3 -10.10 -3.74 -13.27
CA ALA A 3 -8.75 -4.28 -13.53
C ALA A 3 -7.82 -3.26 -14.21
N LYS A 4 -8.35 -2.41 -15.11
CA LYS A 4 -7.57 -1.37 -15.79
C LYS A 4 -7.06 -0.31 -14.80
N GLU A 5 -7.89 0.10 -13.85
CA GLU A 5 -7.50 1.04 -12.80
C GLU A 5 -6.40 0.46 -11.90
N ILE A 6 -6.50 -0.81 -11.51
CA ILE A 6 -5.46 -1.48 -10.72
C ILE A 6 -4.12 -1.50 -11.47
N ILE A 7 -4.14 -1.87 -12.76
CA ILE A 7 -2.93 -1.90 -13.60
C ILE A 7 -2.31 -0.50 -13.71
N LEU A 8 -3.13 0.53 -13.95
CA LEU A 8 -2.68 1.92 -14.05
C LEU A 8 -1.97 2.37 -12.78
N TRP A 9 -2.61 2.19 -11.61
CA TRP A 9 -2.03 2.58 -10.33
C TRP A 9 -0.80 1.75 -9.96
N THR A 10 -0.82 0.45 -10.28
CA THR A 10 0.36 -0.42 -10.10
C THR A 10 1.54 0.09 -10.92
N GLY A 11 1.31 0.48 -12.17
CA GLY A 11 2.31 1.11 -13.03
C GLY A 11 2.85 2.41 -12.44
N ALA A 12 1.99 3.28 -11.90
CA ALA A 12 2.42 4.49 -11.21
C ALA A 12 3.31 4.18 -9.99
N TYR A 13 2.95 3.17 -9.18
CA TYR A 13 3.79 2.74 -8.05
C TYR A 13 5.10 2.10 -8.47
N LEU A 14 5.18 1.44 -9.64
CA LEU A 14 6.45 0.99 -10.21
C LEU A 14 7.35 2.17 -10.55
N VAL A 15 6.82 3.24 -11.13
CA VAL A 15 7.59 4.47 -11.39
C VAL A 15 8.10 5.07 -10.08
N VAL A 16 7.25 5.15 -9.05
CA VAL A 16 7.66 5.60 -7.70
C VAL A 16 8.75 4.69 -7.13
N LEU A 17 8.63 3.38 -7.27
CA LEU A 17 9.64 2.43 -6.81
C LEU A 17 10.98 2.65 -7.51
N VAL A 18 10.99 2.83 -8.83
CA VAL A 18 12.22 3.15 -9.59
C VAL A 18 12.84 4.45 -9.07
N ALA A 19 12.04 5.49 -8.85
CA ALA A 19 12.53 6.75 -8.30
C ALA A 19 13.13 6.56 -6.90
N VAL A 20 12.46 5.83 -6.01
CA VAL A 20 12.96 5.52 -4.66
C VAL A 20 14.27 4.74 -4.72
N ILE A 21 14.37 3.72 -5.58
CA ILE A 21 15.61 2.93 -5.77
C ILE A 21 16.75 3.86 -6.19
N TYR A 22 16.50 4.74 -7.17
CA TYR A 22 17.47 5.70 -7.67
C TYR A 22 17.95 6.66 -6.56
N PHE A 23 17.03 7.33 -5.86
CA PHE A 23 17.37 8.32 -4.83
C PHE A 23 17.98 7.70 -3.58
N THR A 24 17.55 6.50 -3.19
CA THR A 24 18.10 5.80 -2.02
C THR A 24 19.40 5.06 -2.32
N ARG A 25 19.78 4.94 -3.61
CA ARG A 25 20.90 4.13 -4.10
C ARG A 25 20.83 2.72 -3.53
N ALA A 26 19.66 2.10 -3.62
CA ALA A 26 19.44 0.76 -3.09
C ALA A 26 20.23 -0.28 -3.89
N THR A 27 20.92 -1.18 -3.20
CA THR A 27 21.60 -2.33 -3.83
C THR A 27 20.57 -3.42 -4.18
N ALA A 28 20.90 -4.32 -5.12
CA ALA A 28 20.01 -5.42 -5.54
C ALA A 28 19.43 -6.21 -4.35
N ARG A 29 20.29 -6.62 -3.39
CA ARG A 29 19.86 -7.31 -2.17
C ARG A 29 18.83 -6.54 -1.34
N ARG A 30 18.89 -5.20 -1.32
CA ARG A 30 17.91 -4.36 -0.61
C ARG A 30 16.60 -4.26 -1.37
N VAL A 31 16.68 -4.17 -2.69
CA VAL A 31 15.48 -4.19 -3.55
C VAL A 31 14.75 -5.51 -3.40
N GLU A 32 15.45 -6.64 -3.44
CA GLU A 32 14.88 -7.97 -3.19
C GLU A 32 14.22 -8.05 -1.81
N GLY A 33 14.92 -7.62 -0.75
CA GLY A 33 14.36 -7.59 0.60
C GLY A 33 13.11 -6.72 0.71
N ALA A 34 13.07 -5.59 0.00
CA ALA A 34 11.89 -4.73 -0.03
C ALA A 34 10.75 -5.32 -0.85
N ILE A 35 11.03 -6.04 -1.94
CA ILE A 35 10.00 -6.76 -2.72
C ILE A 35 9.40 -7.87 -1.86
N VAL A 36 10.21 -8.64 -1.14
CA VAL A 36 9.74 -9.66 -0.19
C VAL A 36 8.92 -9.03 0.92
N GLY A 37 9.39 -7.90 1.48
CA GLY A 37 8.65 -7.12 2.47
C GLY A 37 7.31 -6.62 1.92
N GLY A 38 7.30 -6.08 0.70
CA GLY A 38 6.10 -5.65 0.00
C GLY A 38 5.12 -6.78 -0.23
N ALA A 39 5.60 -7.94 -0.69
CA ALA A 39 4.79 -9.15 -0.88
C ALA A 39 4.16 -9.64 0.44
N ALA A 40 4.93 -9.67 1.53
CA ALA A 40 4.43 -10.04 2.86
C ALA A 40 3.42 -9.01 3.39
N GLY A 41 3.73 -7.72 3.27
CA GLY A 41 2.85 -6.62 3.63
C GLY A 41 1.56 -6.62 2.81
N GLY A 42 1.63 -7.01 1.53
CA GLY A 42 0.46 -7.16 0.67
C GLY A 42 -0.47 -8.25 1.17
N LEU A 43 0.06 -9.40 1.60
CA LEU A 43 -0.74 -10.47 2.20
C LEU A 43 -1.38 -10.03 3.52
N LEU A 44 -0.63 -9.34 4.38
CA LEU A 44 -1.16 -8.78 5.62
C LEU A 44 -2.23 -7.73 5.36
N GLY A 45 -2.04 -6.86 4.36
CA GLY A 45 -3.01 -5.86 3.94
C GLY A 45 -4.30 -6.50 3.42
N MET A 46 -4.20 -7.56 2.62
CA MET A 46 -5.36 -8.35 2.20
C MET A 46 -6.12 -8.95 3.39
N GLY A 47 -5.39 -9.50 4.37
CA GLY A 47 -5.98 -10.04 5.59
C GLY A 47 -6.67 -8.96 6.44
N ALA A 48 -6.04 -7.79 6.57
CA ALA A 48 -6.61 -6.64 7.28
C ALA A 48 -7.89 -6.15 6.61
N ILE A 49 -7.90 -6.03 5.27
CA ILE A 49 -9.10 -5.69 4.50
C ILE A 49 -10.20 -6.71 4.75
N ALA A 50 -9.90 -8.01 4.63
CA ALA A 50 -10.88 -9.08 4.85
C ALA A 50 -11.44 -9.06 6.28
N LEU A 51 -10.61 -8.78 7.28
CA LEU A 51 -11.03 -8.65 8.67
C LEU A 51 -11.96 -7.44 8.87
N SER A 52 -11.57 -6.26 8.37
CA SER A 52 -12.37 -5.04 8.46
C SER A 52 -13.71 -5.17 7.72
N GLU A 53 -13.73 -5.90 6.61
CA GLU A 53 -14.94 -6.27 5.88
C GLU A 53 -15.87 -7.16 6.74
N ALA A 54 -15.30 -8.18 7.39
CA ALA A 54 -16.04 -9.08 8.28
C ALA A 54 -16.62 -8.35 9.51
N LEU A 55 -15.90 -7.34 10.01
CA LEU A 55 -16.35 -6.46 11.09
C LEU A 55 -17.28 -5.34 10.62
N ARG A 56 -17.57 -5.26 9.32
CA ARG A 56 -18.41 -4.22 8.69
C ARG A 56 -17.94 -2.79 8.98
N TRP A 57 -16.62 -2.57 9.06
CA TRP A 57 -16.04 -1.23 9.24
C TRP A 57 -15.98 -0.46 7.91
N TRP A 58 -15.77 -1.18 6.82
CA TRP A 58 -15.86 -0.66 5.46
C TRP A 58 -16.29 -1.78 4.50
N HIS A 59 -16.60 -1.40 3.27
CA HIS A 59 -16.91 -2.30 2.17
C HIS A 59 -16.03 -1.95 0.96
N ILE A 60 -15.27 -2.92 0.46
CA ILE A 60 -14.56 -2.79 -0.83
C ILE A 60 -15.32 -3.59 -1.90
N PRO A 61 -15.97 -2.92 -2.87
CA PRO A 61 -16.66 -3.59 -3.96
C PRO A 61 -15.64 -4.24 -4.92
N PHE A 62 -15.33 -5.51 -4.65
CA PHE A 62 -14.50 -6.34 -5.51
C PHE A 62 -15.20 -6.65 -6.83
N ALA A 63 -14.47 -6.54 -7.95
CA ALA A 63 -15.02 -6.94 -9.23
C ALA A 63 -15.20 -8.48 -9.27
N PRO A 64 -16.27 -9.00 -9.89
CA PRO A 64 -16.58 -10.45 -9.92
C PRO A 64 -15.62 -11.28 -10.79
N THR A 65 -14.51 -10.71 -11.25
CA THR A 65 -13.53 -11.35 -12.13
C THR A 65 -12.51 -12.16 -11.33
N ARG A 66 -12.19 -13.37 -11.79
CA ARG A 66 -11.17 -14.24 -11.16
C ARG A 66 -9.77 -13.60 -11.06
N THR A 67 -9.46 -12.66 -11.94
CA THR A 67 -8.17 -11.95 -11.98
C THR A 67 -8.09 -10.77 -11.00
N PHE A 68 -9.21 -10.35 -10.41
CA PHE A 68 -9.24 -9.16 -9.56
C PHE A 68 -8.36 -9.34 -8.32
N LEU A 69 -8.56 -10.43 -7.56
CA LEU A 69 -7.85 -10.64 -6.29
C LEU A 69 -6.33 -10.77 -6.46
N PRO A 70 -5.82 -11.55 -7.44
CA PRO A 70 -4.38 -11.60 -7.72
C PRO A 70 -3.80 -10.25 -8.15
N LEU A 71 -4.51 -9.51 -9.02
CA LEU A 71 -4.05 -8.18 -9.47
C LEU A 71 -4.03 -7.18 -8.32
N PHE A 72 -5.04 -7.20 -7.46
CA PHE A 72 -5.13 -6.32 -6.30
C PHE A 72 -4.01 -6.63 -5.30
N TYR A 73 -3.73 -7.92 -5.05
CA TYR A 73 -2.57 -8.34 -4.26
C TYR A 73 -1.24 -7.82 -4.83
N VAL A 74 -1.02 -8.00 -6.13
CA VAL A 74 0.21 -7.50 -6.80
C VAL A 74 0.33 -5.99 -6.69
N GLY A 75 -0.77 -5.26 -6.88
CA GLY A 75 -0.82 -3.81 -6.70
C GLY A 75 -0.48 -3.38 -5.27
N LEU A 76 -1.00 -4.09 -4.26
CA LEU A 76 -0.64 -3.86 -2.85
C LEU A 76 0.84 -4.16 -2.59
N ALA A 77 1.35 -5.29 -3.08
CA ALA A 77 2.75 -5.67 -2.87
C ALA A 77 3.71 -4.63 -3.47
N ILE A 78 3.43 -4.18 -4.69
CA ILE A 78 4.23 -3.18 -5.39
C ILE A 78 4.13 -1.82 -4.70
N SER A 79 2.94 -1.39 -4.26
CA SER A 79 2.77 -0.10 -3.58
C SER A 79 3.47 -0.04 -2.21
N LEU A 80 3.58 -1.17 -1.51
CA LEU A 80 4.28 -1.27 -0.23
C LEU A 80 5.81 -1.38 -0.37
N THR A 81 6.31 -1.94 -1.47
CA THR A 81 7.76 -2.09 -1.72
C THR A 81 8.58 -0.80 -1.54
N PRO A 82 8.21 0.37 -2.12
CA PRO A 82 8.96 1.61 -1.89
C PRO A 82 8.92 2.07 -0.42
N ILE A 83 7.82 1.80 0.30
CA ILE A 83 7.70 2.12 1.72
C ILE A 83 8.72 1.32 2.54
N TYR A 84 8.90 0.03 2.23
CA TYR A 84 9.91 -0.80 2.89
C TYR A 84 11.34 -0.28 2.65
N LEU A 85 11.67 0.21 1.46
CA LEU A 85 12.97 0.83 1.20
C LEU A 85 13.17 2.13 1.99
N VAL A 86 12.15 3.00 2.02
CA VAL A 86 12.20 4.27 2.73
C VAL A 86 12.31 4.05 4.24
N THR A 87 11.46 3.20 4.82
CA THR A 87 11.46 2.88 6.25
C THR A 87 12.77 2.22 6.67
N TRP A 88 13.33 1.33 5.85
CA TRP A 88 14.68 0.79 6.08
C TRP A 88 15.74 1.89 6.14
N ARG A 89 15.70 2.85 5.20
CA ARG A 89 16.65 3.96 5.15
C ARG A 89 16.51 4.86 6.39
N LEU A 90 15.28 5.13 6.81
CA LEU A 90 14.98 5.90 8.02
C LEU A 90 15.48 5.19 9.28
N ALA A 91 15.22 3.89 9.41
CA ALA A 91 15.70 3.08 10.52
C ALA A 91 17.23 3.09 10.62
N ARG A 92 17.94 2.98 9.48
CA ARG A 92 19.40 3.00 9.45
C ARG A 92 20.00 4.37 9.78
N ARG A 93 19.33 5.47 9.43
CA ARG A 93 19.86 6.83 9.63
C ARG A 93 19.45 7.43 10.97
N PHE A 94 18.23 7.18 11.42
CA PHE A 94 17.60 7.86 12.56
C PHE A 94 17.12 6.89 13.64
N GLY A 95 17.34 5.57 13.47
CA GLY A 95 16.91 4.55 14.41
C GLY A 95 15.40 4.52 14.61
N TRP A 96 14.99 4.12 15.81
CA TRP A 96 13.58 4.02 16.20
C TRP A 96 12.85 5.37 16.16
N ARG A 97 13.55 6.49 16.43
CA ARG A 97 12.97 7.84 16.41
C ARG A 97 12.48 8.21 15.01
N GLY A 98 13.28 7.91 13.98
CA GLY A 98 12.88 8.14 12.59
C GLY A 98 11.66 7.32 12.18
N LEU A 99 11.58 6.07 12.64
CA LEU A 99 10.41 5.22 12.41
C LEU A 99 9.17 5.75 13.13
N ALA A 100 9.30 6.20 14.38
CA ALA A 100 8.18 6.77 15.14
C ALA A 100 7.62 8.02 14.47
N VAL A 101 8.48 8.92 13.99
CA VAL A 101 8.06 10.11 13.22
C VAL A 101 7.38 9.71 11.91
N PHE A 102 7.94 8.75 11.18
CA PHE A 102 7.35 8.25 9.94
C PHE A 102 5.95 7.68 10.17
N ILE A 103 5.79 6.83 11.20
CA ILE A 103 4.50 6.27 11.60
C ILE A 103 3.54 7.40 11.97
N GLY A 104 3.98 8.38 12.77
CA GLY A 104 3.16 9.54 13.12
C GLY A 104 2.65 10.29 11.89
N ILE A 105 3.52 10.58 10.92
CA ILE A 105 3.14 11.24 9.66
C ILE A 105 2.11 10.40 8.88
N VAL A 106 2.35 9.10 8.72
CA VAL A 106 1.44 8.21 7.99
C VAL A 106 0.09 8.09 8.70
N THR A 107 0.07 8.03 10.04
CA THR A 107 -1.15 7.96 10.84
C THR A 107 -1.95 9.26 10.78
N VAL A 108 -1.30 10.42 10.66
CA VAL A 108 -1.99 11.71 10.54
C VAL A 108 -2.53 11.93 9.11
N ILE A 109 -1.75 11.55 8.09
CA ILE A 109 -2.12 11.78 6.68
C ILE A 109 -3.05 10.69 6.14
N GLY A 110 -2.90 9.45 6.60
CA GLY A 110 -3.60 8.27 6.11
C GLY A 110 -5.12 8.38 6.20
N PRO A 111 -5.71 8.63 7.38
CA PRO A 111 -7.16 8.69 7.51
C PRO A 111 -7.80 9.78 6.65
N PRO A 112 -7.34 11.06 6.66
CA PRO A 112 -7.88 12.08 5.76
C PRO A 112 -7.78 11.69 4.28
N ARG A 113 -6.63 11.14 3.87
CA ARG A 113 -6.42 10.63 2.52
C ARG A 113 -7.46 9.56 2.17
N ASP A 114 -7.70 8.61 3.07
CA ASP A 114 -8.62 7.49 2.82
C ASP A 114 -10.07 7.94 2.77
N TYR A 115 -10.48 8.89 3.62
CA TYR A 115 -11.78 9.56 3.51
C TYR A 115 -11.95 10.32 2.20
N LEU A 116 -10.93 11.06 1.75
CA LEU A 116 -10.96 11.75 0.47
C LEU A 116 -11.07 10.77 -0.70
N TYR A 117 -10.34 9.66 -0.67
CA TYR A 117 -10.48 8.62 -1.70
C TYR A 117 -11.85 7.96 -1.70
N ALA A 118 -12.41 7.62 -0.53
CA ALA A 118 -13.74 7.01 -0.42
C ALA A 118 -14.85 7.95 -0.90
N THR A 119 -14.74 9.25 -0.61
CA THR A 119 -15.71 10.26 -1.05
C THR A 119 -15.59 10.58 -2.55
N THR A 120 -14.37 10.63 -3.09
CA THR A 120 -14.12 10.92 -4.51
C THR A 120 -14.41 9.70 -5.40
N PHE A 121 -14.12 8.50 -4.90
CA PHE A 121 -14.27 7.24 -5.63
C PHE A 121 -15.10 6.23 -4.83
N PRO A 122 -16.42 6.46 -4.66
CA PRO A 122 -17.29 5.56 -3.89
C PRO A 122 -17.41 4.16 -4.51
N LYS A 123 -17.02 4.00 -5.78
CA LYS A 123 -16.92 2.71 -6.47
C LYS A 123 -15.67 1.89 -6.07
N TRP A 124 -14.78 2.44 -5.26
CA TRP A 124 -13.53 1.80 -4.84
C TRP A 124 -13.57 1.37 -3.38
N MET A 125 -14.18 2.17 -2.51
CA MET A 125 -14.33 1.85 -1.09
C MET A 125 -15.46 2.70 -0.49
N VAL A 126 -16.23 2.12 0.42
CA VAL A 126 -17.27 2.81 1.19
C VAL A 126 -17.03 2.52 2.67
N PHE A 127 -16.89 3.54 3.50
CA PHE A 127 -16.89 3.36 4.95
C PHE A 127 -18.31 3.04 5.43
N ALA A 128 -18.44 2.16 6.42
CA ALA A 128 -19.74 1.90 6.99
C ALA A 128 -20.34 3.18 7.59
N PRO A 129 -21.68 3.37 7.51
CA PRO A 129 -22.31 4.45 8.24
C PRO A 129 -22.06 4.25 9.74
N GLY A 130 -21.36 5.21 10.35
CA GLY A 130 -21.21 5.32 11.79
C GLY A 130 -22.45 5.95 12.42
#